data_AF-A0A249A226-F1
#
_entry.id   AF-A0A249A226-F1
#
_cell.length_a   1.000
_cell.length_b   1.000
_cell.length_c   1.000
_cell.angle_alpha   90.00
_cell.angle_beta   90.00
_cell.angle_gamma   90.00
#
_symmetry.space_group_name_H-M   'P 1'
#
loop_
_entity.id
_entity.type
_entity.pdbx_description
1 polymer ?
#
loop_
_entity_poly.entity_id
_entity_poly.type
_entity_poly.pdbx_seq_one_letter_code
_entity_poly.pdbx_strand_id
1 'polypeptide(L)'
;MIRLQPTQLDGKLHFINQYIQAKNAADGSKMDANANVTQKNIATMEQELMKDFFVQINRAKVSEKIAKIFGKETACEYLRQIEAHEIYVHDETSLKPYCVSVTMYPFLRDGLTKLGGESKAPKHLASFCGSFINFVFAVSSQFAGAVATVEFLTYFDYFARKDYGDNYLQTHRSDIENHLQQVVYSINQPAAARGYQSVFWNISVYDKFYFEAMFSRFVFPDFEKPNWETTSKLQLFFMQWFNKERSKAILTFPVVTAAMLTEKGKCKDDEFANQMAKELSQGNSFFIYQSDNPDSLASCCRLRNEISDHSFSYSLGAGGVATGSINVITINMNRLVQDNRDLSEEVSKIHKYQYAYRKLMEEYLAAGMLPVYDAGFISLHKQFLTIGINGMAEAAESQGLTVGYNPDYIDFVQSRLKIIFQANQAAGEKYGVKFNTEFVPAENLGVKNAKWDKEDGYFVPRDCYNSYFYVVEDEEINALDKFLLHGRELIEWLDGGSALHLNLDEALTQTGYRSLLDTAAKTGCNYFCINVKITICNECSHIDKRTLHSCSKCGSDNIDYGTRVIGYLKRVSAFSSARQKEHSLRFYHREAA
;
A
#
# COMPACT_ATOMS: atom_id res chain seq x y z
N MET A 1 -15.25 35.91 8.93
CA MET A 1 -14.01 35.40 8.30
C MET A 1 -12.91 35.45 9.34
N ILE A 2 -12.27 34.31 9.65
CA ILE A 2 -11.11 34.27 10.55
C ILE A 2 -9.93 34.92 9.81
N ARG A 3 -9.27 35.92 10.41
CA ARG A 3 -8.10 36.60 9.81
C ARG A 3 -6.82 35.90 10.26
N LEU A 4 -5.95 35.59 9.31
CA LEU A 4 -4.61 35.08 9.62
C LEU A 4 -3.78 36.18 10.29
N GLN A 5 -2.95 35.79 11.25
CA GLN A 5 -1.92 36.68 11.78
C GLN A 5 -0.88 37.00 10.69
N PRO A 6 -0.22 38.17 10.73
CA PRO A 6 0.79 38.54 9.72
C PRO A 6 1.84 37.44 9.49
N THR A 7 2.35 36.84 10.56
CA THR A 7 3.33 35.75 10.49
C THR A 7 2.81 34.51 9.78
N GLN A 8 1.52 34.17 9.96
CA GLN A 8 0.88 33.05 9.28
C GLN A 8 0.71 33.34 7.79
N LEU A 9 0.28 34.55 7.45
CA LEU A 9 0.12 34.99 6.06
C LEU A 9 1.46 35.00 5.33
N ASP A 10 2.49 35.60 5.94
CA ASP A 10 3.84 35.63 5.38
C ASP A 10 4.41 34.22 5.21
N GLY A 11 4.16 33.31 6.17
CA GLY A 11 4.51 31.90 6.04
C GLY A 11 3.84 31.22 4.84
N LYS A 12 2.56 31.51 4.57
CA LYS A 12 1.84 31.00 3.39
C LYS A 12 2.41 31.55 2.08
N LEU A 13 2.67 32.85 2.03
CA LEU A 13 3.27 33.50 0.85
C LEU A 13 4.70 32.97 0.60
N HIS A 14 5.47 32.74 1.65
CA HIS A 14 6.80 32.15 1.56
C HIS A 14 6.74 30.70 1.06
N PHE A 15 5.78 29.89 1.52
CA PHE A 15 5.57 28.54 1.00
C PHE A 15 5.29 28.54 -0.51
N ILE A 16 4.46 29.45 -1.00
CA ILE A 16 4.17 29.58 -2.44
C ILE A 16 5.45 29.84 -3.23
N ASN A 17 6.28 30.78 -2.77
CA ASN A 17 7.57 31.08 -3.41
C ASN A 17 8.50 29.86 -3.42
N GLN A 18 8.54 29.08 -2.34
CA GLN A 18 9.32 27.84 -2.29
C GLN A 18 8.78 26.77 -3.24
N TYR A 19 7.46 26.60 -3.34
CA TYR A 19 6.85 25.64 -4.27
C TYR A 19 7.14 26.01 -5.73
N ILE A 20 7.13 27.30 -6.06
CA ILE A 20 7.54 27.81 -7.39
C ILE A 20 8.99 27.41 -7.71
N GLN A 21 9.89 27.41 -6.71
CA GLN A 21 11.30 27.06 -6.88
C GLN A 21 11.61 25.55 -6.78
N ALA A 22 10.68 24.74 -6.28
CA ALA A 22 10.91 23.30 -6.10
C ALA A 22 11.22 22.57 -7.42
N LYS A 23 12.08 21.56 -7.40
CA LYS A 23 12.47 20.80 -8.61
C LYS A 23 11.29 20.00 -9.19
N ASN A 24 10.50 19.35 -8.34
CA ASN A 24 9.32 18.59 -8.73
C ASN A 24 8.20 18.74 -7.68
N ALA A 25 7.05 18.12 -7.91
CA ALA A 25 5.90 18.20 -6.99
C ALA A 25 6.21 17.61 -5.61
N ALA A 26 6.92 16.48 -5.55
CA ALA A 26 7.29 15.83 -4.29
C ALA A 26 8.21 16.70 -3.41
N ASP A 27 9.17 17.40 -4.02
CA ASP A 27 10.05 18.35 -3.31
C ASP A 27 9.28 19.61 -2.84
N GLY A 28 8.22 20.00 -3.54
CA GLY A 28 7.33 21.10 -3.14
C GLY A 28 6.37 20.74 -2.01
N SER A 29 5.97 19.48 -1.90
CA SER A 29 5.05 18.96 -0.89
C SER A 29 5.75 18.65 0.45
N LYS A 30 6.05 19.71 1.23
CA LYS A 30 6.85 19.60 2.47
C LYS A 30 6.29 18.63 3.52
N MET A 31 4.98 18.61 3.72
CA MET A 31 4.37 17.80 4.78
C MET A 31 4.22 16.34 4.36
N ASP A 32 3.92 16.12 3.08
CA ASP A 32 3.58 14.83 2.51
C ASP A 32 4.07 14.74 1.05
N ALA A 33 5.31 14.27 0.90
CA ALA A 33 5.95 14.07 -0.39
C ALA A 33 5.38 12.88 -1.19
N ASN A 34 4.43 12.13 -0.64
CA ASN A 34 3.87 10.91 -1.25
C ASN A 34 2.85 11.21 -2.35
N ALA A 35 2.83 12.45 -2.85
CA ALA A 35 2.03 12.82 -4.00
C ALA A 35 2.47 12.01 -5.22
N ASN A 36 1.58 11.16 -5.73
CA ASN A 36 1.74 10.50 -7.03
C ASN A 36 1.61 11.49 -8.22
N VAL A 37 1.61 12.79 -7.95
CA VAL A 37 1.70 13.87 -8.93
C VAL A 37 3.11 13.95 -9.50
N THR A 38 3.21 13.98 -10.82
CA THR A 38 4.50 14.10 -11.52
C THR A 38 4.89 15.56 -11.80
N GLN A 39 3.90 16.42 -12.05
CA GLN A 39 4.11 17.82 -12.43
C GLN A 39 3.62 18.79 -11.35
N LYS A 40 4.43 19.82 -11.07
CA LYS A 40 3.99 20.93 -10.23
C LYS A 40 2.80 21.64 -10.88
N ASN A 41 1.76 21.89 -10.11
CA ASN A 41 0.57 22.59 -10.58
C ASN A 41 -0.09 23.35 -9.41
N ILE A 42 -0.98 24.28 -9.75
CA ILE A 42 -1.64 25.14 -8.76
C ILE A 42 -2.57 24.36 -7.81
N ALA A 43 -3.27 23.34 -8.30
CA ALA A 43 -4.21 22.56 -7.49
C ALA A 43 -3.49 21.77 -6.38
N THR A 44 -2.34 21.17 -6.69
CA THR A 44 -1.50 20.51 -5.70
C THR A 44 -0.93 21.53 -4.71
N MET A 45 -0.42 22.68 -5.17
CA MET A 45 0.11 23.72 -4.29
C MET A 45 -0.95 24.24 -3.31
N GLU A 46 -2.17 24.52 -3.77
CA GLU A 46 -3.28 24.98 -2.92
C GLU A 46 -3.65 23.96 -1.85
N GLN A 47 -3.65 22.67 -2.18
CA GLN A 47 -3.89 21.62 -1.20
C GLN A 47 -2.76 21.53 -0.16
N GLU A 48 -1.49 21.57 -0.60
CA GLU A 48 -0.32 21.54 0.28
C GLU A 48 -0.26 22.75 1.22
N LEU A 49 -0.70 23.91 0.74
CA LEU A 49 -0.66 25.18 1.47
C LEU A 49 -1.34 25.09 2.84
N MET A 50 -2.37 24.26 2.99
CA MET A 50 -3.17 24.15 4.21
C MET A 50 -2.82 22.95 5.09
N LYS A 51 -1.90 22.07 4.68
CA LYS A 51 -1.63 20.81 5.39
C LYS A 51 -1.10 20.99 6.81
N ASP A 52 -0.27 21.98 7.05
CA ASP A 52 0.22 22.37 8.39
C ASP A 52 -0.90 22.79 9.35
N PHE A 53 -1.97 23.43 8.86
CA PHE A 53 -3.15 23.77 9.66
C PHE A 53 -3.96 22.51 9.97
N PHE A 54 -4.13 21.62 8.98
CA PHE A 54 -4.80 20.34 9.20
C PHE A 54 -4.09 19.49 10.26
N VAL A 55 -2.75 19.44 10.24
CA VAL A 55 -1.95 18.73 11.25
C VAL A 55 -2.25 19.27 12.65
N GLN A 56 -2.23 20.59 12.84
CA GLN A 56 -2.51 21.20 14.14
C GLN A 56 -3.94 20.92 14.62
N ILE A 57 -4.93 21.04 13.72
CA ILE A 57 -6.33 20.75 14.04
C ILE A 57 -6.51 19.28 14.41
N ASN A 58 -5.87 18.37 13.67
CA ASN A 58 -5.96 16.95 13.92
C ASN A 58 -5.35 16.60 15.28
N ARG A 59 -4.11 17.05 15.54
CA ARG A 59 -3.44 16.87 16.84
C ARG A 59 -4.27 17.40 18.00
N ALA A 60 -4.85 18.59 17.86
CA ALA A 60 -5.73 19.16 18.88
C ALA A 60 -6.95 18.26 19.15
N LYS A 61 -7.67 17.85 18.09
CA LYS A 61 -8.84 16.95 18.24
C LYS A 61 -8.48 15.61 18.89
N VAL A 62 -7.38 15.00 18.47
CA VAL A 62 -6.94 13.72 19.00
C VAL A 62 -6.48 13.87 20.45
N SER A 63 -5.68 14.89 20.76
CA SER A 63 -5.25 15.20 22.13
C SER A 63 -6.43 15.48 23.06
N GLU A 64 -7.43 16.25 22.62
CA GLU A 64 -8.68 16.46 23.39
C GLU A 64 -9.42 15.15 23.63
N LYS A 65 -9.49 14.27 22.63
CA LYS A 65 -10.11 12.96 22.80
C LYS A 65 -9.35 12.09 23.79
N ILE A 66 -8.01 12.06 23.70
CA ILE A 66 -7.15 11.35 24.63
C ILE A 66 -7.37 11.90 26.04
N ALA A 67 -7.40 13.21 26.22
CA ALA A 67 -7.63 13.85 27.51
C ALA A 67 -8.99 13.45 28.12
N LYS A 68 -10.02 13.34 27.29
CA LYS A 68 -11.36 12.91 27.71
C LYS A 68 -11.41 11.45 28.16
N ILE A 69 -10.66 10.55 27.53
CA ILE A 69 -10.74 9.10 27.78
C ILE A 69 -9.70 8.64 28.81
N PHE A 70 -8.47 9.16 28.72
CA PHE A 70 -7.29 8.70 29.46
C PHE A 70 -6.66 9.76 30.37
N GLY A 71 -7.19 11.00 30.35
CA GLY A 71 -6.69 12.10 31.18
C GLY A 71 -5.66 12.99 30.49
N LYS A 72 -5.51 14.21 31.01
CA LYS A 72 -4.66 15.27 30.41
C LYS A 72 -3.19 14.87 30.29
N GLU A 73 -2.66 14.11 31.25
CA GLU A 73 -1.26 13.67 31.24
C GLU A 73 -0.96 12.80 30.00
N THR A 74 -1.85 11.84 29.68
CA THR A 74 -1.70 11.00 28.48
C THR A 74 -1.80 11.82 27.19
N ALA A 75 -2.60 12.88 27.19
CA ALA A 75 -2.74 13.78 26.05
C ALA A 75 -1.52 14.70 25.85
N CYS A 76 -0.90 15.16 26.93
CA CYS A 76 0.37 15.88 26.90
C CYS A 76 1.50 14.96 26.43
N GLU A 77 1.54 13.71 26.91
CA GLU A 77 2.54 12.73 26.49
C GLU A 77 2.44 12.44 24.99
N TYR A 78 1.23 12.26 24.45
CA TYR A 78 1.02 12.10 22.99
C TYR A 78 1.66 13.22 22.17
N LEU A 79 1.44 14.48 22.56
CA LEU A 79 2.02 15.63 21.87
C LEU A 79 3.54 15.67 22.04
N ARG A 80 4.04 15.41 23.24
CA ARG A 80 5.47 15.35 23.55
C ARG A 80 6.18 14.30 22.69
N GLN A 81 5.63 13.09 22.56
CA GLN A 81 6.24 12.02 21.76
C GLN A 81 6.34 12.38 20.27
N ILE A 82 5.35 13.12 19.75
CA ILE A 82 5.37 13.61 18.38
C ILE A 82 6.44 14.70 18.21
N GLU A 83 6.49 15.67 19.13
CA GLU A 83 7.45 16.78 19.09
C GLU A 83 8.90 16.32 19.32
N ALA A 84 9.09 15.27 20.12
CA ALA A 84 10.37 14.63 20.36
C ALA A 84 10.76 13.58 19.29
N HIS A 85 9.95 13.46 18.23
CA HIS A 85 10.18 12.53 17.11
C HIS A 85 10.32 11.04 17.53
N GLU A 86 9.70 10.67 18.65
CA GLU A 86 9.68 9.29 19.15
C GLU A 86 8.64 8.45 18.41
N ILE A 87 7.55 9.09 18.02
CA ILE A 87 6.48 8.51 17.21
C ILE A 87 6.19 9.39 15.99
N TYR A 88 5.68 8.77 14.95
CA TYR A 88 5.19 9.44 13.75
C TYR A 88 3.76 9.02 13.47
N VAL A 89 2.83 9.97 13.50
CA VAL A 89 1.44 9.73 13.14
C VAL A 89 1.30 9.91 11.62
N HIS A 90 0.85 8.88 10.92
CA HIS A 90 0.66 8.96 9.47
C HIS A 90 -0.58 9.76 9.11
N ASP A 91 -0.52 10.42 7.95
CA ASP A 91 -1.63 11.15 7.34
C ASP A 91 -2.31 12.19 8.24
N GLU A 92 -1.57 12.79 9.19
CA GLU A 92 -2.09 13.86 10.07
C GLU A 92 -2.65 15.07 9.31
N THR A 93 -2.27 15.21 8.04
CA THR A 93 -2.77 16.23 7.10
C THR A 93 -4.22 15.99 6.67
N SER A 94 -4.84 14.89 7.11
CA SER A 94 -6.21 14.48 6.82
C SER A 94 -6.96 14.14 8.11
N LEU A 95 -8.26 14.43 8.17
CA LEU A 95 -9.15 14.04 9.27
C LEU A 95 -9.88 12.70 9.02
N LYS A 96 -9.50 12.01 7.94
CA LYS A 96 -10.15 10.81 7.43
C LYS A 96 -9.49 9.55 8.02
N PRO A 97 -10.19 8.41 8.04
CA PRO A 97 -9.52 7.12 8.25
C PRO A 97 -8.44 6.87 7.18
N TYR A 98 -7.48 6.00 7.51
CA TYR A 98 -6.32 5.75 6.66
C TYR A 98 -6.67 5.01 5.36
N CYS A 99 -6.81 3.69 5.37
CA CYS A 99 -6.94 2.89 4.13
C CYS A 99 -8.06 1.85 4.20
N VAL A 100 -8.49 1.36 3.04
CA VAL A 100 -9.63 0.43 2.95
C VAL A 100 -9.53 -0.52 1.75
N SER A 101 -9.84 -1.79 2.00
CA SER A 101 -10.36 -2.73 1.02
C SER A 101 -11.87 -2.82 1.22
N VAL A 102 -12.65 -2.48 0.20
CA VAL A 102 -14.12 -2.49 0.28
C VAL A 102 -14.68 -3.78 -0.31
N THR A 103 -15.81 -4.26 0.21
CA THR A 103 -16.66 -5.15 -0.59
C THR A 103 -17.45 -4.32 -1.58
N MET A 104 -17.48 -4.70 -2.85
CA MET A 104 -18.25 -4.06 -3.91
C MET A 104 -19.70 -4.53 -3.97
N TYR A 105 -20.14 -5.43 -3.08
CA TYR A 105 -21.51 -5.95 -3.11
C TYR A 105 -22.59 -4.87 -2.96
N PRO A 106 -22.46 -3.85 -2.07
CA PRO A 106 -23.43 -2.75 -2.03
C PRO A 106 -23.48 -1.96 -3.34
N PHE A 107 -22.37 -1.84 -4.07
CA PHE A 107 -22.34 -1.19 -5.38
C PHE A 107 -23.13 -1.98 -6.44
N LEU A 108 -23.11 -3.32 -6.40
CA LEU A 108 -23.95 -4.15 -7.27
C LEU A 108 -25.45 -3.99 -7.01
N ARG A 109 -25.84 -3.66 -5.77
CA ARG A 109 -27.25 -3.56 -5.36
C ARG A 109 -27.82 -2.15 -5.53
N ASP A 110 -27.05 -1.16 -5.10
CA ASP A 110 -27.52 0.20 -4.90
C ASP A 110 -26.81 1.19 -5.84
N GLY A 111 -25.77 0.77 -6.57
CA GLY A 111 -24.93 1.68 -7.35
C GLY A 111 -24.23 2.68 -6.44
N LEU A 112 -24.42 3.98 -6.71
CA LEU A 112 -23.85 5.08 -5.93
C LEU A 112 -24.90 5.82 -5.08
N THR A 113 -26.15 5.36 -5.06
CA THR A 113 -27.23 6.10 -4.38
C THR A 113 -26.99 6.26 -2.87
N LYS A 114 -26.36 5.26 -2.25
CA LYS A 114 -25.98 5.32 -0.83
C LYS A 114 -24.73 6.14 -0.53
N LEU A 115 -24.03 6.61 -1.56
CA LEU A 115 -22.92 7.55 -1.45
C LEU A 115 -23.31 8.98 -1.87
N GLY A 116 -24.62 9.25 -2.02
CA GLY A 116 -25.15 10.54 -2.43
C GLY A 116 -25.18 10.80 -3.93
N GLY A 117 -24.86 9.79 -4.75
CA GLY A 117 -25.00 9.87 -6.21
C GLY A 117 -26.40 9.47 -6.71
N GLU A 118 -26.63 9.57 -8.01
CA GLU A 118 -27.91 9.17 -8.64
C GLU A 118 -27.82 7.84 -9.40
N SER A 119 -26.60 7.36 -9.66
CA SER A 119 -26.37 6.12 -10.40
C SER A 119 -26.90 4.91 -9.66
N LYS A 120 -27.85 4.20 -10.27
CA LYS A 120 -28.39 2.92 -9.77
C LYS A 120 -27.41 1.76 -10.06
N ALA A 121 -27.75 0.58 -9.56
CA ALA A 121 -27.01 -0.66 -9.83
C ALA A 121 -26.71 -0.84 -11.34
N PRO A 122 -25.46 -1.17 -11.71
CA PRO A 122 -25.10 -1.41 -13.10
C PRO A 122 -25.81 -2.66 -13.63
N LYS A 123 -26.15 -2.63 -14.93
CA LYS A 123 -26.85 -3.73 -15.61
C LYS A 123 -26.07 -4.35 -16.77
N HIS A 124 -25.16 -3.57 -17.34
CA HIS A 124 -24.34 -3.87 -18.50
C HIS A 124 -22.87 -3.52 -18.20
N LEU A 125 -21.93 -4.11 -18.92
CA LEU A 125 -20.49 -3.91 -18.76
C LEU A 125 -20.11 -2.42 -18.85
N ALA A 126 -20.63 -1.70 -19.83
CA ALA A 126 -20.38 -0.26 -19.97
C ALA A 126 -20.85 0.54 -18.74
N SER A 127 -22.04 0.22 -18.22
CA SER A 127 -22.57 0.87 -17.02
C SER A 127 -21.80 0.50 -15.74
N PHE A 128 -21.28 -0.73 -15.66
CA PHE A 128 -20.40 -1.19 -14.59
C PHE A 128 -19.09 -0.42 -14.61
N CYS A 129 -18.37 -0.40 -15.74
CA CYS A 129 -17.09 0.29 -15.89
C CYS A 129 -17.22 1.79 -15.60
N GLY A 130 -18.21 2.47 -16.20
CA GLY A 130 -18.42 3.90 -15.99
C GLY A 130 -18.78 4.24 -14.54
N SER A 131 -19.67 3.47 -13.91
CA SER A 131 -20.05 3.70 -12.51
C SER A 131 -18.96 3.29 -11.53
N PHE A 132 -18.14 2.30 -11.87
CA PHE A 132 -17.01 1.84 -11.07
C PHE A 132 -15.92 2.92 -10.94
N ILE A 133 -15.63 3.64 -12.03
CA ILE A 133 -14.68 4.76 -11.99
C ILE A 133 -15.14 5.80 -10.95
N ASN A 134 -16.42 6.19 -11.00
CA ASN A 134 -17.01 7.13 -10.05
C ASN A 134 -17.04 6.57 -8.62
N PHE A 135 -17.29 5.27 -8.46
CA PHE A 135 -17.24 4.57 -7.17
C PHE A 135 -15.86 4.67 -6.52
N VAL A 136 -14.81 4.33 -7.26
CA VAL A 136 -13.42 4.39 -6.76
C VAL A 136 -13.06 5.82 -6.36
N PHE A 137 -13.42 6.83 -7.16
CA PHE A 137 -13.20 8.23 -6.78
C PHE A 137 -13.98 8.61 -5.51
N ALA A 138 -15.26 8.25 -5.41
CA ALA A 138 -16.11 8.56 -4.27
C ALA A 138 -15.58 7.95 -2.96
N VAL A 139 -15.22 6.66 -2.98
CA VAL A 139 -14.62 5.99 -1.82
C VAL A 139 -13.28 6.64 -1.47
N SER A 140 -12.40 6.82 -2.45
CA SER A 140 -11.05 7.34 -2.21
C SER A 140 -11.03 8.77 -1.68
N SER A 141 -12.07 9.56 -1.93
CA SER A 141 -12.22 10.91 -1.37
C SER A 141 -12.48 10.91 0.14
N GLN A 142 -12.84 9.77 0.73
CA GLN A 142 -13.21 9.62 2.15
C GLN A 142 -12.14 8.89 2.98
N PHE A 143 -11.03 8.47 2.36
CA PHE A 143 -9.88 7.83 3.00
C PHE A 143 -8.60 8.59 2.64
N ALA A 144 -7.58 8.55 3.48
CA ALA A 144 -6.30 9.21 3.20
C ALA A 144 -5.42 8.37 2.24
N GLY A 145 -5.38 7.06 2.45
CA GLY A 145 -4.51 6.11 1.77
C GLY A 145 -5.17 5.36 0.61
N ALA A 146 -4.76 4.10 0.46
CA ALA A 146 -5.15 3.23 -0.66
C ALA A 146 -6.59 2.72 -0.57
N VAL A 147 -7.17 2.47 -1.75
CA VAL A 147 -8.47 1.82 -1.95
C VAL A 147 -8.27 0.54 -2.74
N ALA A 148 -8.59 -0.60 -2.13
CA ALA A 148 -8.57 -1.89 -2.80
C ALA A 148 -9.98 -2.35 -3.18
N THR A 149 -10.11 -2.87 -4.40
CA THR A 149 -11.34 -3.48 -4.91
C THR A 149 -11.00 -4.84 -5.51
N VAL A 150 -10.72 -5.81 -4.64
CA VAL A 150 -10.15 -7.10 -5.05
C VAL A 150 -11.13 -7.95 -5.88
N GLU A 151 -12.42 -7.60 -5.88
CA GLU A 151 -13.50 -8.24 -6.64
C GLU A 151 -13.65 -7.73 -8.09
N PHE A 152 -12.87 -6.71 -8.49
CA PHE A 152 -13.06 -5.98 -9.74
C PHE A 152 -13.12 -6.89 -10.99
N LEU A 153 -12.15 -7.79 -11.17
CA LEU A 153 -12.09 -8.65 -12.36
C LEU A 153 -13.21 -9.70 -12.36
N THR A 154 -13.58 -10.23 -11.18
CA THR A 154 -14.70 -11.17 -11.05
C THR A 154 -16.04 -10.51 -11.42
N TYR A 155 -16.23 -9.26 -11.03
CA TYR A 155 -17.46 -8.52 -11.36
C TYR A 155 -17.45 -8.08 -12.83
N PHE A 156 -16.28 -7.70 -13.35
CA PHE A 156 -16.10 -7.42 -14.77
C PHE A 156 -16.48 -8.65 -15.62
N ASP A 157 -15.98 -9.83 -15.27
CA ASP A 157 -16.30 -11.09 -15.96
C ASP A 157 -17.82 -11.33 -15.98
N TYR A 158 -18.49 -11.19 -14.84
CA TYR A 158 -19.94 -11.35 -14.77
C TYR A 158 -20.70 -10.43 -15.74
N PHE A 159 -20.40 -9.13 -15.77
CA PHE A 159 -21.07 -8.21 -16.69
C PHE A 159 -20.69 -8.47 -18.16
N ALA A 160 -19.46 -8.88 -18.45
CA ALA A 160 -19.04 -9.24 -19.79
C ALA A 160 -19.78 -10.48 -20.30
N ARG A 161 -19.95 -11.52 -19.48
CA ARG A 161 -20.75 -12.71 -19.83
C ARG A 161 -22.22 -12.38 -20.00
N LYS A 162 -22.75 -11.50 -19.17
CA LYS A 162 -24.15 -11.04 -19.27
C LYS A 162 -24.46 -10.35 -20.59
N ASP A 163 -23.53 -9.54 -21.09
CA ASP A 163 -23.74 -8.80 -22.34
C ASP A 163 -23.35 -9.61 -23.60
N TYR A 164 -22.32 -10.46 -23.51
CA TYR A 164 -21.68 -11.07 -24.68
C TYR A 164 -21.57 -12.60 -24.66
N GLY A 165 -21.99 -13.26 -23.57
CA GLY A 165 -21.85 -14.70 -23.34
C GLY A 165 -20.44 -15.13 -22.94
N ASP A 166 -20.26 -16.41 -22.57
CA ASP A 166 -19.02 -16.93 -21.96
C ASP A 166 -17.78 -16.86 -22.88
N ASN A 167 -17.97 -16.73 -24.20
CA ASN A 167 -16.90 -16.62 -25.19
C ASN A 167 -16.55 -15.16 -25.57
N TYR A 168 -16.86 -14.19 -24.70
CA TYR A 168 -16.71 -12.76 -24.97
C TYR A 168 -15.26 -12.35 -25.31
N LEU A 169 -14.25 -13.05 -24.79
CA LEU A 169 -12.84 -12.78 -25.11
C LEU A 169 -12.48 -13.17 -26.55
N GLN A 170 -13.23 -14.09 -27.16
CA GLN A 170 -13.07 -14.48 -28.56
C GLN A 170 -13.96 -13.64 -29.48
N THR A 171 -15.20 -13.36 -29.06
CA THR A 171 -16.21 -12.70 -29.91
C THR A 171 -16.19 -11.18 -29.83
N HIS A 172 -15.81 -10.60 -28.68
CA HIS A 172 -15.88 -9.16 -28.39
C HIS A 172 -14.57 -8.63 -27.80
N ARG A 173 -13.44 -9.22 -28.18
CA ARG A 173 -12.12 -8.89 -27.63
C ARG A 173 -11.84 -7.38 -27.58
N SER A 174 -12.08 -6.68 -28.69
CA SER A 174 -11.82 -5.24 -28.80
C SER A 174 -12.67 -4.42 -27.83
N ASP A 175 -13.92 -4.81 -27.60
CA ASP A 175 -14.78 -4.15 -26.62
C ASP A 175 -14.24 -4.34 -25.20
N ILE A 176 -13.75 -5.54 -24.87
CA ILE A 176 -13.15 -5.82 -23.55
C ILE A 176 -11.88 -4.98 -23.33
N GLU A 177 -11.00 -4.90 -24.33
CA GLU A 177 -9.80 -4.05 -24.27
C GLU A 177 -10.18 -2.60 -24.04
N ASN A 178 -11.22 -2.11 -24.72
CA ASN A 178 -11.71 -0.73 -24.57
C ASN A 178 -12.28 -0.46 -23.16
N HIS A 179 -13.06 -1.38 -22.60
CA HIS A 179 -13.61 -1.23 -21.25
C HIS A 179 -12.51 -1.25 -20.17
N LEU A 180 -11.53 -2.15 -20.30
CA LEU A 180 -10.35 -2.16 -19.42
C LEU A 180 -9.54 -0.87 -19.58
N GLN A 181 -9.32 -0.42 -20.82
CA GLN A 181 -8.62 0.83 -21.11
C GLN A 181 -9.33 2.02 -20.46
N GLN A 182 -10.66 2.11 -20.60
CA GLN A 182 -11.46 3.19 -20.00
C GLN A 182 -11.24 3.26 -18.50
N VAL A 183 -11.35 2.14 -17.78
CA VAL A 183 -11.20 2.12 -16.31
C VAL A 183 -9.76 2.45 -15.91
N VAL A 184 -8.78 1.76 -16.49
CA VAL A 184 -7.37 1.91 -16.10
C VAL A 184 -6.86 3.32 -16.39
N TYR A 185 -7.11 3.86 -17.59
CA TYR A 185 -6.64 5.21 -17.91
C TYR A 185 -7.35 6.27 -17.09
N SER A 186 -8.66 6.15 -16.86
CA SER A 186 -9.43 7.14 -16.09
C SER A 186 -8.93 7.25 -14.65
N ILE A 187 -8.64 6.12 -13.99
CA ILE A 187 -8.15 6.12 -12.61
C ILE A 187 -6.71 6.64 -12.50
N ASN A 188 -5.90 6.51 -13.57
CA ASN A 188 -4.57 7.09 -13.63
C ASN A 188 -4.55 8.58 -13.99
N GLN A 189 -5.68 9.17 -14.44
CA GLN A 189 -5.71 10.60 -14.71
C GLN A 189 -5.69 11.42 -13.40
N PRO A 190 -5.10 12.63 -13.42
CA PRO A 190 -5.14 13.53 -12.28
C PRO A 190 -6.57 13.81 -11.83
N ALA A 191 -6.87 13.52 -10.56
CA ALA A 191 -8.21 13.72 -10.02
C ALA A 191 -8.31 15.11 -9.37
N ALA A 192 -9.15 15.98 -9.92
CA ALA A 192 -9.34 17.34 -9.41
C ALA A 192 -9.69 17.36 -7.91
N ALA A 193 -10.60 16.47 -7.47
CA ALA A 193 -11.05 16.38 -6.07
C ALA A 193 -9.99 15.84 -5.09
N ARG A 194 -8.81 15.43 -5.57
CA ARG A 194 -7.68 14.96 -4.76
C ARG A 194 -6.42 15.83 -4.96
N GLY A 195 -6.61 17.11 -5.29
CA GLY A 195 -5.51 18.03 -5.59
C GLY A 195 -4.55 17.50 -6.64
N TYR A 196 -5.13 16.97 -7.73
CA TYR A 196 -4.43 16.43 -8.89
C TYR A 196 -3.73 15.07 -8.69
N GLN A 197 -3.92 14.42 -7.53
CA GLN A 197 -3.45 13.06 -7.31
C GLN A 197 -4.39 12.03 -7.95
N SER A 198 -3.81 11.01 -8.60
CA SER A 198 -4.57 9.84 -9.06
C SER A 198 -4.96 8.98 -7.86
N VAL A 199 -5.99 8.12 -7.99
CA VAL A 199 -6.38 7.26 -6.88
C VAL A 199 -5.36 6.14 -6.69
N PHE A 200 -4.89 5.94 -5.46
CA PHE A 200 -4.14 4.75 -5.11
C PHE A 200 -5.08 3.55 -5.10
N TRP A 201 -5.15 2.87 -6.25
CA TRP A 201 -6.07 1.77 -6.50
C TRP A 201 -5.35 0.43 -6.57
N ASN A 202 -5.86 -0.57 -5.84
CA ASN A 202 -5.34 -1.94 -5.82
C ASN A 202 -6.38 -2.94 -6.30
N ILE A 203 -5.93 -3.95 -7.05
CA ILE A 203 -6.73 -5.12 -7.43
C ILE A 203 -5.94 -6.41 -7.20
N SER A 204 -6.64 -7.54 -7.22
CA SER A 204 -6.06 -8.87 -7.10
C SER A 204 -6.34 -9.71 -8.34
N VAL A 205 -5.40 -10.60 -8.65
CA VAL A 205 -5.61 -11.78 -9.50
C VAL A 205 -5.38 -13.01 -8.65
N TYR A 206 -6.16 -14.07 -8.87
CA TYR A 206 -6.18 -15.23 -7.99
C TYR A 206 -5.77 -16.49 -8.74
N ASP A 207 -5.05 -17.38 -8.06
CA ASP A 207 -5.02 -18.79 -8.46
C ASP A 207 -6.40 -19.45 -8.23
N LYS A 208 -6.55 -20.70 -8.71
CA LYS A 208 -7.83 -21.41 -8.60
C LYS A 208 -8.28 -21.58 -7.15
N PHE A 209 -7.36 -21.96 -6.27
CA PHE A 209 -7.70 -22.35 -4.90
C PHE A 209 -8.03 -21.13 -4.03
N TYR A 210 -7.34 -20.02 -4.21
CA TYR A 210 -7.69 -18.73 -3.60
C TYR A 210 -9.04 -18.25 -4.10
N PHE A 211 -9.28 -18.32 -5.41
CA PHE A 211 -10.57 -17.93 -5.98
C PHE A 211 -11.71 -18.75 -5.39
N GLU A 212 -11.56 -20.08 -5.32
CA GLU A 212 -12.57 -20.96 -4.71
C GLU A 212 -12.79 -20.64 -3.24
N ALA A 213 -11.73 -20.39 -2.47
CA ALA A 213 -11.86 -20.03 -1.06
C ALA A 213 -12.61 -18.70 -0.86
N MET A 214 -12.33 -17.70 -1.69
CA MET A 214 -12.95 -16.38 -1.60
C MET A 214 -14.38 -16.35 -2.15
N PHE A 215 -14.67 -17.06 -3.24
CA PHE A 215 -15.88 -16.85 -4.04
C PHE A 215 -16.83 -18.05 -4.09
N SER A 216 -16.50 -19.23 -3.52
CA SER A 216 -17.37 -20.43 -3.57
C SER A 216 -18.77 -20.23 -2.99
N ARG A 217 -18.90 -19.33 -2.01
CA ARG A 217 -20.17 -18.97 -1.35
C ARG A 217 -20.73 -17.61 -1.80
N PHE A 218 -20.07 -16.95 -2.75
CA PHE A 218 -20.52 -15.69 -3.30
C PHE A 218 -21.58 -15.94 -4.40
N VAL A 219 -22.60 -15.08 -4.43
CA VAL A 219 -23.57 -15.01 -5.52
C VAL A 219 -23.83 -13.56 -5.87
N PHE A 220 -24.02 -13.28 -7.16
CA PHE A 220 -24.47 -11.98 -7.64
C PHE A 220 -25.93 -11.71 -7.23
N PRO A 221 -26.43 -10.46 -7.33
CA PRO A 221 -27.81 -10.13 -6.94
C PRO A 221 -28.91 -10.93 -7.63
N ASP A 222 -28.62 -11.52 -8.79
CA ASP A 222 -29.51 -12.43 -9.54
C ASP A 222 -29.26 -13.92 -9.25
N PHE A 223 -28.52 -14.23 -8.18
CA PHE A 223 -28.15 -15.57 -7.73
C PHE A 223 -27.19 -16.34 -8.64
N GLU A 224 -26.64 -15.69 -9.66
CA GLU A 224 -25.57 -16.30 -10.45
C GLU A 224 -24.30 -16.46 -9.62
N LYS A 225 -23.56 -17.55 -9.84
CA LYS A 225 -22.26 -17.77 -9.20
C LYS A 225 -21.13 -17.26 -10.09
N PRO A 226 -20.00 -16.79 -9.51
CA PRO A 226 -18.79 -16.53 -10.26
C PRO A 226 -18.35 -17.77 -11.06
N ASN A 227 -17.88 -17.55 -12.28
CA ASN A 227 -17.38 -18.61 -13.15
C ASN A 227 -15.84 -18.55 -13.20
N TRP A 228 -15.18 -19.57 -12.63
CA TRP A 228 -13.72 -19.65 -12.60
C TRP A 228 -13.12 -19.74 -14.01
N GLU A 229 -13.72 -20.50 -14.91
CA GLU A 229 -13.15 -20.73 -16.25
C GLU A 229 -13.04 -19.45 -17.07
N THR A 230 -14.07 -18.61 -17.02
CA THR A 230 -14.09 -17.32 -17.71
C THR A 230 -13.27 -16.27 -16.96
N THR A 231 -13.37 -16.22 -15.63
CA THR A 231 -12.58 -15.30 -14.80
C THR A 231 -11.09 -15.56 -14.95
N SER A 232 -10.64 -16.82 -14.92
CA SER A 232 -9.22 -17.17 -15.08
C SER A 232 -8.69 -16.73 -16.45
N LYS A 233 -9.46 -16.96 -17.52
CA LYS A 233 -9.13 -16.47 -18.87
C LYS A 233 -9.06 -14.94 -18.91
N LEU A 234 -9.97 -14.23 -18.25
CA LEU A 234 -9.94 -12.78 -18.15
C LEU A 234 -8.74 -12.26 -17.35
N GLN A 235 -8.37 -12.91 -16.25
CA GLN A 235 -7.19 -12.54 -15.46
C GLN A 235 -5.91 -12.65 -16.31
N LEU A 236 -5.73 -13.77 -17.02
CA LEU A 236 -4.60 -13.96 -17.92
C LEU A 236 -4.59 -12.92 -19.05
N PHE A 237 -5.76 -12.70 -19.66
CA PHE A 237 -5.94 -11.67 -20.69
C PHE A 237 -5.57 -10.28 -20.17
N PHE A 238 -6.06 -9.90 -18.98
CA PHE A 238 -5.79 -8.63 -18.33
C PHE A 238 -4.30 -8.44 -18.06
N MET A 239 -3.62 -9.45 -17.51
CA MET A 239 -2.17 -9.38 -17.27
C MET A 239 -1.40 -9.12 -18.56
N GLN A 240 -1.70 -9.85 -19.63
CA GLN A 240 -1.04 -9.70 -20.93
C GLN A 240 -1.35 -8.36 -21.60
N TRP A 241 -2.62 -7.94 -21.56
CA TRP A 241 -3.06 -6.67 -22.10
C TRP A 241 -2.41 -5.51 -21.34
N PHE A 242 -2.46 -5.53 -20.00
CA PHE A 242 -1.92 -4.46 -19.16
C PHE A 242 -0.40 -4.36 -19.30
N ASN A 243 0.29 -5.50 -19.43
CA ASN A 243 1.71 -5.54 -19.73
C ASN A 243 2.03 -4.81 -21.04
N LYS A 244 1.26 -5.06 -22.11
CA LYS A 244 1.44 -4.39 -23.41
C LYS A 244 1.08 -2.91 -23.33
N GLU A 245 0.02 -2.57 -22.62
CA GLU A 245 -0.42 -1.19 -22.43
C GLU A 245 0.64 -0.37 -21.68
N ARG A 246 1.38 -1.01 -20.76
CA ARG A 246 2.51 -0.40 -20.05
C ARG A 246 3.71 -0.02 -20.92
N SER A 247 3.74 -0.45 -22.18
CA SER A 247 4.72 0.02 -23.17
C SER A 247 4.27 1.31 -23.89
N LYS A 248 3.01 1.73 -23.70
CA LYS A 248 2.46 2.99 -24.23
C LYS A 248 2.45 4.09 -23.15
N ALA A 249 2.15 3.73 -21.90
CA ALA A 249 2.13 4.63 -20.75
C ALA A 249 2.50 3.86 -19.47
N ILE A 250 3.11 4.51 -18.48
CA ILE A 250 3.59 3.81 -17.26
C ILE A 250 2.46 3.11 -16.49
N LEU A 251 1.29 3.76 -16.42
CA LEU A 251 0.09 3.27 -15.71
C LEU A 251 0.41 2.71 -14.32
N THR A 252 0.68 3.64 -13.40
CA THR A 252 1.02 3.34 -11.99
C THR A 252 -0.06 2.49 -11.32
N PHE A 253 -1.34 2.75 -11.63
CA PHE A 253 -2.48 2.02 -11.09
C PHE A 253 -3.17 1.15 -12.16
N PRO A 254 -3.89 0.09 -11.78
CA PRO A 254 -3.91 -0.47 -10.43
C PRO A 254 -2.55 -1.06 -10.03
N VAL A 255 -2.27 -1.04 -8.73
CA VAL A 255 -1.28 -1.95 -8.16
C VAL A 255 -1.92 -3.33 -8.14
N VAL A 256 -1.33 -4.27 -8.88
CA VAL A 256 -1.84 -5.64 -9.03
C VAL A 256 -1.09 -6.56 -8.09
N THR A 257 -1.84 -7.37 -7.32
CA THR A 257 -1.31 -8.44 -6.48
C THR A 257 -1.80 -9.80 -6.98
N ALA A 258 -0.90 -10.72 -7.26
CA ALA A 258 -1.23 -12.11 -7.56
C ALA A 258 -1.25 -12.94 -6.27
N ALA A 259 -2.43 -13.40 -5.87
CA ALA A 259 -2.63 -14.22 -4.69
C ALA A 259 -2.57 -15.72 -5.04
N MET A 260 -1.66 -16.44 -4.39
CA MET A 260 -1.33 -17.84 -4.69
C MET A 260 -1.28 -18.68 -3.41
N LEU A 261 -2.09 -19.72 -3.32
CA LEU A 261 -2.07 -20.59 -2.15
C LEU A 261 -0.83 -21.48 -2.23
N THR A 262 -0.24 -21.74 -1.08
CA THR A 262 0.90 -22.62 -0.93
C THR A 262 0.55 -23.80 -0.04
N GLU A 263 1.14 -24.96 -0.32
CA GLU A 263 1.01 -26.15 0.49
C GLU A 263 2.38 -26.84 0.56
N LYS A 264 2.85 -27.14 1.77
CA LYS A 264 4.14 -27.82 2.00
C LYS A 264 5.32 -27.15 1.27
N GLY A 265 5.36 -25.81 1.30
CA GLY A 265 6.45 -25.02 0.72
C GLY A 265 6.45 -24.95 -0.81
N LYS A 266 5.30 -25.17 -1.45
CA LYS A 266 5.12 -25.05 -2.91
C LYS A 266 3.82 -24.33 -3.24
N CYS A 267 3.77 -23.67 -4.40
CA CYS A 267 2.51 -23.16 -4.94
C CYS A 267 1.55 -24.33 -5.22
N LYS A 268 0.30 -24.22 -4.77
CA LYS A 268 -0.73 -25.26 -4.90
C LYS A 268 -1.24 -25.36 -6.34
N ASP A 269 -1.39 -24.21 -7.01
CA ASP A 269 -1.72 -24.11 -8.43
C ASP A 269 -0.45 -23.96 -9.27
N ASP A 270 0.09 -25.09 -9.73
CA ASP A 270 1.31 -25.11 -10.54
C ASP A 270 1.12 -24.41 -11.90
N GLU A 271 -0.08 -24.53 -12.48
CA GLU A 271 -0.39 -23.90 -13.76
C GLU A 271 -0.35 -22.39 -13.62
N PHE A 272 -1.05 -21.83 -12.63
CA PHE A 272 -1.04 -20.40 -12.36
C PHE A 272 0.36 -19.90 -12.00
N ALA A 273 1.13 -20.66 -11.20
CA ALA A 273 2.51 -20.31 -10.89
C ALA A 273 3.41 -20.24 -12.14
N ASN A 274 3.25 -21.17 -13.09
CA ASN A 274 3.97 -21.13 -14.36
C ASN A 274 3.52 -19.97 -15.26
N GLN A 275 2.22 -19.65 -15.28
CA GLN A 275 1.69 -18.47 -15.97
C GLN A 275 2.25 -17.18 -15.37
N MET A 276 2.25 -17.05 -14.04
CA MET A 276 2.83 -15.90 -13.35
C MET A 276 4.32 -15.73 -13.64
N ALA A 277 5.10 -16.81 -13.59
CA ALA A 277 6.52 -16.78 -13.95
C ALA A 277 6.75 -16.33 -15.40
N LYS A 278 5.86 -16.71 -16.33
CA LYS A 278 5.89 -16.25 -17.72
C LYS A 278 5.54 -14.77 -17.84
N GLU A 279 4.51 -14.31 -17.13
CA GLU A 279 4.12 -12.90 -17.16
C GLU A 279 5.23 -12.00 -16.57
N LEU A 280 5.89 -12.43 -15.49
CA LEU A 280 7.05 -11.74 -14.91
C LEU A 280 8.25 -11.68 -15.88
N SER A 281 8.56 -12.79 -16.58
CA SER A 281 9.65 -12.81 -17.58
C SER A 281 9.37 -11.91 -18.79
N GLN A 282 8.11 -11.57 -19.03
CA GLN A 282 7.69 -10.60 -20.06
C GLN A 282 7.65 -9.16 -19.56
N GLY A 283 8.19 -8.89 -18.37
CA GLY A 283 8.34 -7.57 -17.79
C GLY A 283 7.09 -7.07 -17.06
N ASN A 284 6.15 -7.94 -16.71
CA ASN A 284 5.14 -7.54 -15.71
C ASN A 284 5.83 -7.30 -14.38
N SER A 285 5.45 -6.21 -13.73
CA SER A 285 5.80 -5.92 -12.35
C SER A 285 4.52 -5.94 -11.54
N PHE A 286 4.31 -7.02 -10.79
CA PHE A 286 3.19 -7.25 -9.89
C PHE A 286 3.72 -7.58 -8.49
N PHE A 287 2.90 -7.36 -7.47
CA PHE A 287 3.16 -7.99 -6.19
C PHE A 287 2.70 -9.44 -6.24
N ILE A 288 3.38 -10.30 -5.51
CA ILE A 288 3.02 -11.69 -5.28
C ILE A 288 2.67 -11.82 -3.81
N TYR A 289 1.51 -12.42 -3.54
CA TYR A 289 1.07 -12.79 -2.21
C TYR A 289 0.95 -14.32 -2.13
N GLN A 290 1.76 -14.94 -1.29
CA GLN A 290 1.75 -16.38 -1.02
C GLN A 290 1.34 -16.63 0.42
N SER A 291 0.40 -17.55 0.64
CA SER A 291 0.03 -18.00 1.98
C SER A 291 -0.35 -19.46 1.98
N ASP A 292 -0.16 -20.12 3.11
CA ASP A 292 -0.72 -21.44 3.41
C ASP A 292 -2.17 -21.36 3.93
N ASN A 293 -2.69 -20.15 4.17
CA ASN A 293 -4.06 -19.92 4.63
C ASN A 293 -4.87 -19.03 3.64
N PRO A 294 -6.03 -19.51 3.15
CA PRO A 294 -6.91 -18.71 2.28
C PRO A 294 -7.51 -17.48 2.95
N ASP A 295 -7.63 -17.46 4.28
CA ASP A 295 -8.21 -16.36 5.04
C ASP A 295 -7.26 -15.15 5.14
N SER A 296 -6.07 -15.27 4.57
CA SER A 296 -5.05 -14.23 4.57
C SER A 296 -4.90 -13.64 3.17
N LEU A 297 -5.02 -12.32 3.06
CA LEU A 297 -4.79 -11.55 1.84
C LEU A 297 -4.19 -10.17 2.17
N ALA A 298 -3.29 -9.69 1.31
CA ALA A 298 -2.83 -8.30 1.36
C ALA A 298 -3.95 -7.36 0.89
N SER A 299 -4.39 -6.44 1.76
CA SER A 299 -5.57 -5.60 1.50
C SER A 299 -5.26 -4.15 1.13
N CYS A 300 -3.97 -3.78 1.09
CA CYS A 300 -3.43 -2.45 0.75
C CYS A 300 -1.95 -2.60 0.31
N CYS A 301 -1.09 -1.62 0.60
CA CYS A 301 0.34 -1.62 0.23
C CYS A 301 1.17 -2.73 0.85
N ARG A 302 0.95 -3.08 2.13
CA ARG A 302 1.63 -4.19 2.84
C ARG A 302 0.75 -4.87 3.91
N LEU A 303 -0.39 -4.26 4.23
CA LEU A 303 -1.34 -4.72 5.24
C LEU A 303 -1.79 -6.16 4.97
N ARG A 304 -1.37 -7.08 5.83
CA ARG A 304 -1.82 -8.46 5.92
C ARG A 304 -2.97 -8.55 6.91
N ASN A 305 -3.98 -9.35 6.58
CA ASN A 305 -4.95 -9.80 7.58
C ASN A 305 -4.70 -11.28 7.89
N GLU A 306 -4.68 -11.64 9.15
CA GLU A 306 -5.03 -12.98 9.60
C GLU A 306 -6.41 -12.88 10.25
N ILE A 307 -7.41 -13.50 9.63
CA ILE A 307 -8.76 -13.53 10.20
C ILE A 307 -8.74 -14.58 11.31
N SER A 308 -8.66 -14.13 12.57
CA SER A 308 -8.75 -14.98 13.76
C SER A 308 -10.16 -15.56 13.99
N ASP A 309 -11.14 -15.04 13.25
CA ASP A 309 -12.52 -15.47 13.31
C ASP A 309 -12.80 -16.48 12.18
N HIS A 310 -12.81 -17.78 12.50
CA HIS A 310 -13.38 -18.82 11.63
C HIS A 310 -14.88 -18.58 11.33
N SER A 311 -15.47 -17.52 11.89
CA SER A 311 -16.77 -16.98 11.50
C SER A 311 -16.65 -16.17 10.21
N PHE A 312 -16.43 -16.88 9.10
CA PHE A 312 -16.83 -16.40 7.79
C PHE A 312 -18.31 -16.00 7.90
N SER A 313 -18.57 -14.68 7.90
CA SER A 313 -19.90 -14.09 8.11
C SER A 313 -20.93 -14.90 7.33
N TYR A 314 -21.78 -15.60 8.07
CA TYR A 314 -22.74 -16.61 7.60
C TYR A 314 -23.83 -16.07 6.65
N SER A 315 -23.64 -14.86 6.11
CA SER A 315 -24.67 -14.15 5.37
C SER A 315 -24.34 -14.04 3.88
N LEU A 316 -23.12 -13.70 3.46
CA LEU A 316 -22.75 -13.51 2.04
C LEU A 316 -21.23 -13.64 1.85
N GLY A 317 -20.78 -14.50 0.94
CA GLY A 317 -19.39 -14.96 0.84
C GLY A 317 -18.28 -13.94 0.56
N ALA A 318 -18.58 -12.66 0.36
CA ALA A 318 -17.56 -11.60 0.19
C ALA A 318 -17.12 -10.94 1.52
N GLY A 319 -17.67 -11.35 2.67
CA GLY A 319 -17.44 -10.68 3.95
C GLY A 319 -15.98 -10.61 4.43
N GLY A 320 -15.12 -11.54 4.00
CA GLY A 320 -13.68 -11.58 4.33
C GLY A 320 -12.80 -10.60 3.53
N VAL A 321 -13.36 -9.97 2.48
CA VAL A 321 -12.65 -9.04 1.59
C VAL A 321 -12.50 -7.64 2.19
N ALA A 322 -13.45 -7.24 3.04
CA ALA A 322 -13.55 -5.87 3.54
C ALA A 322 -12.73 -5.69 4.82
N THR A 323 -11.66 -4.89 4.76
CA THR A 323 -10.74 -4.60 5.87
C THR A 323 -9.99 -3.29 5.60
N GLY A 324 -9.00 -2.94 6.42
CA GLY A 324 -8.13 -1.79 6.24
C GLY A 324 -7.52 -1.38 7.57
N SER A 325 -7.00 -0.15 7.62
CA SER A 325 -6.53 0.45 8.86
C SER A 325 -7.17 1.81 9.03
N ILE A 326 -7.60 2.11 10.26
CA ILE A 326 -8.20 3.40 10.61
C ILE A 326 -7.09 4.43 10.80
N ASN A 327 -5.96 4.02 11.38
CA ASN A 327 -4.85 4.90 11.72
C ASN A 327 -3.55 4.10 11.89
N VAL A 328 -2.43 4.72 11.51
CA VAL A 328 -1.09 4.19 11.70
C VAL A 328 -0.26 5.17 12.53
N ILE A 329 0.34 4.69 13.62
CA ILE A 329 1.35 5.43 14.40
C ILE A 329 2.63 4.60 14.39
N THR A 330 3.71 5.14 13.85
CA THR A 330 5.00 4.47 13.76
C THR A 330 5.91 4.82 14.92
N ILE A 331 6.54 3.81 15.50
CA ILE A 331 7.61 3.97 16.48
C ILE A 331 8.94 4.17 15.73
N ASN A 332 9.72 5.17 16.15
CA ASN A 332 11.12 5.28 15.74
C ASN A 332 11.97 4.31 16.57
N MET A 333 12.22 3.11 16.02
CA MET A 333 12.93 2.05 16.72
C MET A 333 14.38 2.41 17.05
N ASN A 334 15.02 3.24 16.23
CA ASN A 334 16.41 3.65 16.43
C ASN A 334 16.56 4.45 17.72
N ARG A 335 15.73 5.49 17.92
CA ARG A 335 15.69 6.24 19.18
C ARG A 335 15.31 5.36 20.36
N LEU A 336 14.24 4.56 20.21
CA LEU A 336 13.75 3.72 21.30
C LEU A 336 14.85 2.83 21.88
N VAL A 337 15.66 2.22 21.00
CA VAL A 337 16.76 1.34 21.40
C VAL A 337 17.93 2.12 21.98
N GLN A 338 18.35 3.24 21.37
CA GLN A 338 19.46 4.05 21.89
C GLN A 338 19.14 4.72 23.23
N ASP A 339 17.88 5.09 23.46
CA ASP A 339 17.41 5.64 24.74
C ASP A 339 17.16 4.57 25.80
N ASN A 340 17.26 3.28 25.44
CA ASN A 340 16.94 2.14 26.30
C ASN A 340 15.53 2.25 26.93
N ARG A 341 14.55 2.69 26.13
CA ARG A 341 13.13 2.80 26.55
C ARG A 341 12.43 1.45 26.52
N ASP A 342 11.46 1.27 27.42
CA ASP A 342 10.67 0.05 27.48
C ASP A 342 9.67 -0.01 26.31
N LEU A 343 9.90 -0.94 25.38
CA LEU A 343 9.06 -1.09 24.18
C LEU A 343 7.58 -1.39 24.52
N SER A 344 7.30 -2.15 25.57
CA SER A 344 5.95 -2.51 25.97
C SER A 344 5.19 -1.28 26.49
N GLU A 345 5.86 -0.44 27.27
CA GLU A 345 5.31 0.82 27.77
C GLU A 345 4.97 1.78 26.62
N GLU A 346 5.89 1.96 25.68
CA GLU A 346 5.70 2.84 24.52
C GLU A 346 4.56 2.35 23.61
N VAL A 347 4.49 1.05 23.37
CA VAL A 347 3.38 0.43 22.63
C VAL A 347 2.05 0.65 23.35
N SER A 348 2.02 0.52 24.68
CA SER A 348 0.81 0.74 25.48
C SER A 348 0.30 2.18 25.40
N LYS A 349 1.21 3.16 25.34
CA LYS A 349 0.87 4.58 25.11
C LYS A 349 0.20 4.75 23.73
N ILE A 350 0.79 4.17 22.69
CA ILE A 350 0.25 4.22 21.32
C ILE A 350 -1.15 3.58 21.23
N HIS A 351 -1.39 2.44 21.89
CA HIS A 351 -2.72 1.82 21.93
C HIS A 351 -3.79 2.79 22.46
N LYS A 352 -3.48 3.56 23.51
CA LYS A 352 -4.40 4.58 24.05
C LYS A 352 -4.67 5.67 23.02
N TYR A 353 -3.64 6.16 22.33
CA TYR A 353 -3.79 7.22 21.32
C TYR A 353 -4.66 6.77 20.15
N GLN A 354 -4.39 5.57 19.64
CA GLN A 354 -5.15 5.00 18.53
C GLN A 354 -6.59 4.66 18.93
N TYR A 355 -6.80 4.17 20.16
CA TYR A 355 -8.16 3.94 20.68
C TYR A 355 -8.96 5.25 20.79
N ALA A 356 -8.33 6.35 21.20
CA ALA A 356 -8.97 7.66 21.17
C ALA A 356 -9.34 8.08 19.74
N TYR A 357 -8.43 7.90 18.77
CA TYR A 357 -8.73 8.16 17.35
C TYR A 357 -9.88 7.29 16.83
N ARG A 358 -9.92 6.01 17.21
CA ARG A 358 -11.02 5.08 16.92
C ARG A 358 -12.36 5.63 17.41
N LYS A 359 -12.41 6.18 18.64
CA LYS A 359 -13.62 6.80 19.21
C LYS A 359 -14.05 8.07 18.49
N LEU A 360 -13.10 8.87 17.99
CA LEU A 360 -13.45 10.00 17.11
C LEU A 360 -14.13 9.52 15.82
N MET A 361 -13.65 8.45 15.20
CA MET A 361 -14.29 7.89 14.00
C MET A 361 -15.68 7.31 14.30
N GLU A 362 -15.90 6.71 15.47
CA GLU A 362 -17.24 6.27 15.90
C GLU A 362 -18.20 7.46 16.07
N GLU A 363 -17.73 8.59 16.60
CA GLU A 363 -18.53 9.81 16.71
C GLU A 363 -18.88 10.39 15.33
N TYR A 364 -17.95 10.37 14.38
CA TYR A 364 -18.23 10.79 12.99
C TYR A 364 -19.21 9.84 12.29
N LEU A 365 -19.11 8.53 12.54
CA LEU A 365 -20.10 7.57 12.04
C LEU A 365 -21.49 7.86 12.63
N ALA A 366 -21.58 8.02 13.95
CA ALA A 366 -22.84 8.31 14.63
C ALA A 366 -23.47 9.65 14.16
N ALA A 367 -22.66 10.59 13.70
CA ALA A 367 -23.08 11.86 13.12
C ALA A 367 -23.45 11.77 11.62
N GLY A 368 -23.37 10.59 10.99
CA GLY A 368 -23.67 10.38 9.57
C GLY A 368 -22.64 10.98 8.61
N MET A 369 -21.39 11.17 9.05
CA MET A 369 -20.32 11.78 8.25
C MET A 369 -19.47 10.76 7.47
N LEU A 370 -19.76 9.46 7.61
CA LEU A 370 -18.96 8.37 7.06
C LEU A 370 -19.79 7.47 6.13
N PRO A 371 -20.32 7.99 5.00
CA PRO A 371 -21.30 7.27 4.18
C PRO A 371 -20.79 5.98 3.54
N VAL A 372 -19.48 5.81 3.32
CA VAL A 372 -18.91 4.51 2.88
C VAL A 372 -19.18 3.40 3.91
N TYR A 373 -19.17 3.75 5.19
CA TYR A 373 -19.48 2.83 6.28
C TYR A 373 -20.99 2.60 6.40
N ASP A 374 -21.78 3.68 6.38
CA ASP A 374 -23.26 3.61 6.45
C ASP A 374 -23.86 2.79 5.30
N ALA A 375 -23.25 2.88 4.11
CA ALA A 375 -23.66 2.14 2.93
C ALA A 375 -23.26 0.64 2.98
N GLY A 376 -22.45 0.22 3.95
CA GLY A 376 -22.06 -1.17 4.16
C GLY A 376 -20.88 -1.67 3.31
N PHE A 377 -20.07 -0.77 2.73
CA PHE A 377 -18.87 -1.16 1.97
C PHE A 377 -17.74 -1.67 2.87
N ILE A 378 -17.70 -1.19 4.12
CA ILE A 378 -16.74 -1.58 5.16
C ILE A 378 -17.38 -1.34 6.55
N SER A 379 -16.90 -2.06 7.55
CA SER A 379 -17.23 -1.79 8.96
C SER A 379 -15.97 -1.41 9.72
N LEU A 380 -16.09 -0.45 10.63
CA LEU A 380 -14.98 -0.06 11.49
C LEU A 380 -14.46 -1.23 12.36
N HIS A 381 -15.29 -2.23 12.66
CA HIS A 381 -14.88 -3.44 13.40
C HIS A 381 -13.96 -4.37 12.60
N LYS A 382 -13.91 -4.19 11.28
CA LYS A 382 -13.03 -4.96 10.39
C LYS A 382 -11.71 -4.26 10.11
N GLN A 383 -11.50 -3.04 10.60
CA GLN A 383 -10.26 -2.29 10.38
C GLN A 383 -9.37 -2.32 11.62
N PHE A 384 -8.07 -2.30 11.38
CA PHE A 384 -7.03 -2.31 12.40
C PHE A 384 -6.66 -0.89 12.86
N LEU A 385 -6.06 -0.83 14.04
CA LEU A 385 -5.25 0.26 14.54
C LEU A 385 -3.79 -0.21 14.49
N THR A 386 -2.98 0.42 13.65
CA THR A 386 -1.70 -0.16 13.24
C THR A 386 -0.53 0.51 13.95
N ILE A 387 0.30 -0.29 14.60
CA ILE A 387 1.62 0.12 15.08
C ILE A 387 2.60 -0.06 13.93
N GLY A 388 3.09 1.05 13.40
CA GLY A 388 4.11 1.01 12.37
C GLY A 388 5.52 0.88 12.96
N ILE A 389 6.43 0.31 12.18
CA ILE A 389 7.84 0.16 12.54
C ILE A 389 8.72 0.77 11.44
N ASN A 390 9.67 1.61 11.83
CA ASN A 390 10.77 2.09 10.99
C ASN A 390 12.03 2.28 11.85
N GLY A 391 13.21 2.16 11.24
CA GLY A 391 14.48 2.29 11.95
C GLY A 391 14.98 1.02 12.63
N MET A 392 14.45 -0.17 12.31
CA MET A 392 14.83 -1.42 12.99
C MET A 392 16.23 -1.89 12.62
N ALA A 393 16.63 -1.73 11.35
CA ALA A 393 17.99 -2.06 10.90
C ALA A 393 19.02 -1.12 11.56
N GLU A 394 18.73 0.18 11.56
CA GLU A 394 19.56 1.21 12.17
C GLU A 394 19.67 1.03 13.69
N ALA A 395 18.56 0.65 14.34
CA ALA A 395 18.55 0.32 15.76
C ALA A 395 19.51 -0.83 16.07
N ALA A 396 19.55 -1.88 15.24
CA ALA A 396 20.47 -3.00 15.43
C ALA A 396 21.93 -2.57 15.26
N GLU A 397 22.24 -1.78 14.23
CA GLU A 397 23.59 -1.25 13.99
C GLU A 397 24.05 -0.33 15.12
N SER A 398 23.15 0.44 15.73
CA SER A 398 23.46 1.27 16.90
C SER A 398 23.94 0.45 18.12
N GLN A 399 23.58 -0.85 18.17
CA GLN A 399 23.99 -1.79 19.20
C GLN A 399 25.23 -2.62 18.77
N GLY A 400 25.83 -2.30 17.63
CA GLY A 400 26.98 -3.03 17.08
C GLY A 400 26.63 -4.36 16.41
N LEU A 401 25.35 -4.60 16.09
CA LEU A 401 24.92 -5.81 15.39
C LEU A 401 25.04 -5.63 13.87
N THR A 402 25.43 -6.70 13.18
CA THR A 402 25.42 -6.76 11.71
C THR A 402 24.02 -7.12 11.22
N VAL A 403 23.40 -6.23 10.45
CA VAL A 403 22.10 -6.49 9.80
C VAL A 403 22.29 -7.57 8.74
N GLY A 404 21.45 -8.61 8.78
CA GLY A 404 21.50 -9.72 7.82
C GLY A 404 20.91 -11.00 8.39
N TYR A 405 20.90 -12.07 7.61
CA TYR A 405 20.38 -13.36 8.06
C TYR A 405 21.41 -14.07 8.96
N ASN A 406 21.48 -13.65 10.22
CA ASN A 406 22.35 -14.22 11.26
C ASN A 406 21.60 -14.31 12.61
N PRO A 407 22.01 -15.20 13.53
CA PRO A 407 21.29 -15.44 14.77
C PRO A 407 21.07 -14.19 15.63
N ASP A 408 22.08 -13.32 15.75
CA ASP A 408 22.01 -12.14 16.62
C ASP A 408 21.00 -11.11 16.10
N TYR A 409 20.97 -10.87 14.79
CA TYR A 409 19.98 -9.97 14.19
C TYR A 409 18.56 -10.56 14.20
N ILE A 410 18.44 -11.87 13.96
CA ILE A 410 17.13 -12.56 14.02
C ILE A 410 16.53 -12.43 15.43
N ASP A 411 17.30 -12.73 16.47
CA ASP A 411 16.84 -12.59 17.86
C ASP A 411 16.51 -11.13 18.20
N PHE A 412 17.34 -10.18 17.76
CA PHE A 412 17.10 -8.76 17.97
C PHE A 412 15.73 -8.32 17.43
N VAL A 413 15.38 -8.72 16.21
CA VAL A 413 14.12 -8.35 15.57
C VAL A 413 12.95 -9.13 16.18
N GLN A 414 13.07 -10.45 16.32
CA GLN A 414 11.99 -11.31 16.82
C GLN A 414 11.60 -10.97 18.26
N SER A 415 12.57 -10.77 19.16
CA SER A 415 12.30 -10.43 20.55
C SER A 415 11.44 -9.16 20.68
N ARG A 416 11.71 -8.15 19.86
CA ARG A 416 10.98 -6.88 19.82
C ARG A 416 9.60 -7.03 19.18
N LEU A 417 9.49 -7.74 18.06
CA LEU A 417 8.19 -8.00 17.41
C LEU A 417 7.26 -8.81 18.31
N LYS A 418 7.81 -9.79 19.04
CA LYS A 418 7.05 -10.58 20.02
C LYS A 418 6.45 -9.73 21.13
N ILE A 419 7.21 -8.75 21.65
CA ILE A 419 6.69 -7.80 22.66
C ILE A 419 5.51 -7.02 22.10
N ILE A 420 5.64 -6.47 20.88
CA ILE A 420 4.57 -5.68 20.25
C ILE A 420 3.34 -6.56 19.98
N PHE A 421 3.54 -7.76 19.44
CA PHE A 421 2.47 -8.72 19.17
C PHE A 421 1.67 -9.06 20.44
N GLN A 422 2.36 -9.44 21.52
CA GLN A 422 1.71 -9.77 22.79
C GLN A 422 0.94 -8.57 23.36
N ALA A 423 1.52 -7.37 23.26
CA ALA A 423 0.86 -6.15 23.68
C ALA A 423 -0.38 -5.83 22.83
N ASN A 424 -0.32 -6.03 21.50
CA ASN A 424 -1.47 -5.86 20.59
C ASN A 424 -2.62 -6.79 20.95
N GLN A 425 -2.34 -8.06 21.21
CA GLN A 425 -3.36 -9.03 21.60
C GLN A 425 -4.05 -8.63 22.91
N ALA A 426 -3.26 -8.31 23.94
CA ALA A 426 -3.78 -7.88 25.23
C ALA A 426 -4.60 -6.58 25.12
N ALA A 427 -4.14 -5.61 24.32
CA ALA A 427 -4.86 -4.37 24.09
C ALA A 427 -6.15 -4.60 23.26
N GLY A 428 -6.11 -5.51 22.29
CA GLY A 428 -7.26 -5.85 21.46
C GLY A 428 -8.40 -6.43 22.28
N GLU A 429 -8.09 -7.37 23.19
CA GLU A 429 -9.04 -7.92 24.16
C GLU A 429 -9.57 -6.85 25.11
N LYS A 430 -8.68 -6.01 25.66
CA LYS A 430 -9.03 -4.95 26.61
C LYS A 430 -9.97 -3.90 26.02
N TYR A 431 -9.72 -3.46 24.79
CA TYR A 431 -10.44 -2.35 24.16
C TYR A 431 -11.56 -2.81 23.21
N GLY A 432 -11.64 -4.10 22.89
CA GLY A 432 -12.63 -4.64 21.95
C GLY A 432 -12.42 -4.14 20.51
N VAL A 433 -11.17 -3.91 20.12
CA VAL A 433 -10.77 -3.43 18.78
C VAL A 433 -9.58 -4.23 18.26
N LYS A 434 -9.27 -4.12 16.97
CA LYS A 434 -8.15 -4.85 16.36
C LYS A 434 -6.90 -3.98 16.31
N PHE A 435 -5.78 -4.49 16.82
CA PHE A 435 -4.45 -3.91 16.64
C PHE A 435 -3.59 -4.82 15.76
N ASN A 436 -2.62 -4.25 15.05
CA ASN A 436 -1.61 -5.00 14.33
C ASN A 436 -0.32 -4.21 14.17
N THR A 437 0.72 -4.84 13.61
CA THR A 437 2.06 -4.29 13.46
C THR A 437 2.51 -4.36 12.00
N GLU A 438 2.92 -3.23 11.43
CA GLU A 438 3.35 -3.12 10.03
C GLU A 438 4.78 -2.58 9.93
N PHE A 439 5.63 -3.20 9.10
CA PHE A 439 6.83 -2.53 8.61
C PHE A 439 6.42 -1.52 7.53
N VAL A 440 6.21 -0.28 7.96
CA VAL A 440 5.59 0.74 7.13
C VAL A 440 6.46 1.09 5.92
N PRO A 441 5.86 1.44 4.77
CA PRO A 441 6.58 1.98 3.62
C PRO A 441 7.53 3.14 3.98
N ALA A 442 7.14 4.01 4.90
CA ALA A 442 7.95 5.13 5.37
C ALA A 442 8.53 6.02 4.25
N GLU A 443 7.77 6.26 3.17
CA GLU A 443 8.26 7.00 1.99
C GLU A 443 8.86 8.37 2.34
N ASN A 444 8.14 9.17 3.11
CA ASN A 444 8.70 10.40 3.68
C ASN A 444 9.39 10.15 5.03
N LEU A 445 8.88 9.21 5.83
CA LEU A 445 9.31 9.00 7.22
C LEU A 445 10.77 8.54 7.34
N GLY A 446 11.25 7.65 6.47
CA GLY A 446 12.63 7.15 6.57
C GLY A 446 13.68 8.26 6.48
N VAL A 447 13.42 9.26 5.63
CA VAL A 447 14.26 10.46 5.50
C VAL A 447 14.11 11.37 6.72
N LYS A 448 12.88 11.53 7.22
CA LYS A 448 12.61 12.36 8.40
C LYS A 448 13.27 11.81 9.66
N ASN A 449 13.12 10.53 9.96
CA ASN A 449 13.74 9.88 11.12
C ASN A 449 15.26 10.02 11.08
N ALA A 450 15.90 9.69 9.95
CA ALA A 450 17.34 9.85 9.79
C ALA A 450 17.80 11.30 10.06
N LYS A 451 17.06 12.28 9.53
CA LYS A 451 17.37 13.70 9.73
C LYS A 451 17.20 14.10 11.21
N TRP A 452 16.05 13.82 11.81
CA TRP A 452 15.74 14.19 13.19
C TRP A 452 16.73 13.57 14.17
N ASP A 453 17.03 12.28 14.01
CA ASP A 453 17.94 11.54 14.88
C ASP A 453 19.36 12.12 14.78
N LYS A 454 19.79 12.51 13.59
CA LYS A 454 21.09 13.15 13.37
C LYS A 454 21.18 14.54 14.01
N GLU A 455 20.11 15.31 13.93
CA GLU A 455 20.03 16.65 14.55
C GLU A 455 20.08 16.56 16.09
N ASP A 456 19.51 15.50 16.67
CA ASP A 456 19.47 15.27 18.12
C ASP A 456 20.68 14.46 18.65
N GLY A 457 21.64 14.10 17.77
CA GLY A 457 22.92 13.49 18.17
C GLY A 457 22.92 11.97 18.31
N TYR A 458 21.90 11.28 17.81
CA TYR A 458 21.85 9.81 17.78
C TYR A 458 22.80 9.21 16.74
N PHE A 459 23.11 7.93 16.88
CA PHE A 459 23.75 7.15 15.83
C PHE A 459 22.82 7.01 14.62
N VAL A 460 23.28 7.45 13.45
CA VAL A 460 22.54 7.47 12.17
C VAL A 460 23.49 7.00 11.05
N PRO A 461 23.40 5.73 10.61
CA PRO A 461 24.32 5.20 9.61
C PRO A 461 23.99 5.63 8.18
N ARG A 462 22.76 6.11 7.94
CA ARG A 462 22.26 6.48 6.60
C ARG A 462 21.25 7.62 6.64
N ASP A 463 21.19 8.39 5.55
CA ASP A 463 20.31 9.56 5.41
C ASP A 463 18.83 9.21 5.13
N CYS A 464 18.51 7.91 5.00
CA CYS A 464 17.15 7.42 4.88
C CYS A 464 17.03 6.03 5.51
N TYR A 465 16.25 5.91 6.58
CA TYR A 465 16.07 4.64 7.27
C TYR A 465 15.36 3.60 6.41
N ASN A 466 15.80 2.36 6.51
CA ASN A 466 15.25 1.27 5.73
C ASN A 466 13.86 0.87 6.25
N SER A 467 13.01 0.47 5.30
CA SER A 467 11.63 0.02 5.53
C SER A 467 11.50 -1.50 5.36
N TYR A 468 12.62 -2.20 5.50
CA TYR A 468 12.82 -3.62 5.24
C TYR A 468 13.67 -4.22 6.36
N PHE A 469 13.80 -5.54 6.35
CA PHE A 469 14.68 -6.28 7.27
C PHE A 469 16.14 -6.35 6.80
N TYR A 470 16.51 -5.58 5.79
CA TYR A 470 17.85 -5.54 5.21
C TYR A 470 18.24 -4.11 4.84
N VAL A 471 19.53 -3.88 4.75
CA VAL A 471 20.12 -2.61 4.30
C VAL A 471 20.07 -2.56 2.77
N VAL A 472 19.48 -1.51 2.20
CA VAL A 472 19.21 -1.47 0.75
C VAL A 472 20.46 -1.25 -0.08
N GLU A 473 21.49 -0.65 0.51
CA GLU A 473 22.81 -0.38 -0.06
C GLU A 473 23.84 -1.50 0.16
N ASP A 474 23.44 -2.59 0.83
CA ASP A 474 24.30 -3.77 0.98
C ASP A 474 24.41 -4.54 -0.35
N GLU A 475 25.64 -4.62 -0.88
CA GLU A 475 25.98 -5.32 -2.13
C GLU A 475 26.34 -6.80 -1.93
N GLU A 476 26.56 -7.23 -0.68
CA GLU A 476 26.96 -8.60 -0.34
C GLU A 476 25.74 -9.49 -0.05
N ILE A 477 24.63 -8.90 0.40
CA ILE A 477 23.39 -9.64 0.63
C ILE A 477 22.81 -10.21 -0.66
N ASN A 478 22.62 -11.53 -0.71
CA ASN A 478 22.05 -12.23 -1.86
C ASN A 478 20.50 -12.27 -1.84
N ALA A 479 19.89 -12.76 -2.93
CA ALA A 479 18.42 -12.80 -3.02
C ALA A 479 17.78 -13.80 -2.04
N LEU A 480 18.42 -14.93 -1.74
CA LEU A 480 17.91 -15.93 -0.81
C LEU A 480 17.84 -15.38 0.62
N ASP A 481 18.88 -14.68 1.06
CA ASP A 481 18.90 -14.03 2.37
C ASP A 481 17.77 -13.02 2.51
N LYS A 482 17.47 -12.25 1.45
CA LYS A 482 16.32 -11.34 1.45
C LYS A 482 14.98 -12.09 1.58
N PHE A 483 14.84 -13.27 0.97
CA PHE A 483 13.66 -14.13 1.15
C PHE A 483 13.58 -14.77 2.53
N LEU A 484 14.71 -15.06 3.17
CA LEU A 484 14.76 -15.61 4.53
C LEU A 484 14.46 -14.54 5.59
N LEU A 485 14.99 -13.32 5.40
CA LEU A 485 14.69 -12.17 6.25
C LEU A 485 13.22 -11.71 6.16
N HIS A 486 12.55 -11.94 5.04
CA HIS A 486 11.10 -11.78 4.94
C HIS A 486 10.34 -13.11 5.11
N GLY A 487 11.03 -14.18 5.52
CA GLY A 487 10.49 -15.53 5.67
C GLY A 487 9.84 -15.77 7.02
N ARG A 488 9.24 -16.96 7.16
CA ARG A 488 8.40 -17.39 8.30
C ARG A 488 9.07 -17.15 9.65
N GLU A 489 10.38 -17.40 9.75
CA GLU A 489 11.13 -17.24 10.99
C GLU A 489 11.07 -15.78 11.47
N LEU A 490 11.56 -14.82 10.68
CA LEU A 490 11.64 -13.43 11.14
C LEU A 490 10.26 -12.77 11.32
N ILE A 491 9.30 -13.13 10.48
CA ILE A 491 7.97 -12.49 10.46
C ILE A 491 6.93 -13.20 11.34
N GLU A 492 7.29 -14.22 12.10
CA GLU A 492 6.37 -15.01 12.94
C GLU A 492 5.47 -14.12 13.82
N TRP A 493 6.06 -13.07 14.40
CA TRP A 493 5.38 -12.14 15.30
C TRP A 493 4.88 -10.87 14.60
N LEU A 494 4.89 -10.84 13.26
CA LEU A 494 4.42 -9.70 12.46
C LEU A 494 3.00 -9.96 11.94
N ASP A 495 2.03 -9.38 12.65
CA ASP A 495 0.58 -9.56 12.46
C ASP A 495 -0.07 -8.56 11.49
N GLY A 496 0.66 -7.55 11.03
CA GLY A 496 0.16 -6.54 10.07
C GLY A 496 0.89 -6.47 8.74
N GLY A 497 2.07 -7.08 8.60
CA GLY A 497 2.72 -7.34 7.32
C GLY A 497 3.96 -6.50 7.00
N SER A 498 4.72 -6.99 6.02
CA SER A 498 5.89 -6.36 5.41
C SER A 498 5.90 -6.71 3.92
N ALA A 499 6.76 -6.06 3.13
CA ALA A 499 6.93 -6.41 1.72
C ALA A 499 8.42 -6.48 1.36
N LEU A 500 8.83 -7.58 0.73
CA LEU A 500 10.15 -7.69 0.11
C LEU A 500 10.14 -7.01 -1.26
N HIS A 501 11.07 -6.07 -1.46
CA HIS A 501 11.39 -5.49 -2.76
C HIS A 501 12.70 -6.08 -3.28
N LEU A 502 12.64 -7.11 -4.13
CA LEU A 502 13.83 -7.72 -4.71
C LEU A 502 14.21 -6.99 -6.00
N ASN A 503 15.32 -6.25 -6.01
CA ASN A 503 15.77 -5.50 -7.17
C ASN A 503 16.74 -6.34 -8.01
N LEU A 504 16.43 -6.57 -9.29
CA LEU A 504 17.27 -7.28 -10.25
C LEU A 504 17.71 -6.34 -11.36
N ASP A 505 18.95 -6.46 -11.83
CA ASP A 505 19.50 -5.59 -12.87
C ASP A 505 18.82 -5.84 -14.24
N GLU A 506 18.43 -7.10 -14.48
CA GLU A 506 17.65 -7.54 -15.64
C GLU A 506 16.54 -8.54 -15.27
N ALA A 507 15.60 -8.73 -16.20
CA ALA A 507 14.51 -9.70 -16.05
C ALA A 507 15.03 -11.13 -16.24
N LEU A 508 14.57 -12.04 -15.38
CA LEU A 508 14.94 -13.46 -15.46
C LEU A 508 14.13 -14.19 -16.54
N THR A 509 14.63 -15.38 -16.90
CA THR A 509 13.84 -16.35 -17.68
C THR A 509 12.62 -16.81 -16.88
N GLN A 510 11.65 -17.42 -17.55
CA GLN A 510 10.49 -18.01 -16.89
C GLN A 510 10.92 -19.02 -15.80
N THR A 511 11.92 -19.86 -16.06
CA THR A 511 12.46 -20.81 -15.08
C THR A 511 13.09 -20.09 -13.88
N GLY A 512 13.81 -18.99 -14.10
CA GLY A 512 14.38 -18.18 -13.03
C GLY A 512 13.29 -17.58 -12.12
N TYR A 513 12.27 -16.95 -12.70
CA TYR A 513 11.13 -16.44 -11.92
C TYR A 513 10.37 -17.55 -11.20
N ARG A 514 10.23 -18.73 -11.83
CA ARG A 514 9.61 -19.88 -11.17
C ARG A 514 10.38 -20.32 -9.94
N SER A 515 11.71 -20.35 -10.02
CA SER A 515 12.58 -20.63 -8.87
C SER A 515 12.35 -19.64 -7.73
N LEU A 516 12.22 -18.33 -8.02
CA LEU A 516 11.93 -17.32 -7.00
C LEU A 516 10.55 -17.52 -6.34
N LEU A 517 9.52 -17.88 -7.12
CA LEU A 517 8.19 -18.19 -6.58
C LEU A 517 8.22 -19.41 -5.64
N ASP A 518 8.99 -20.44 -6.00
CA ASP A 518 9.16 -21.64 -5.17
C ASP A 518 10.03 -21.36 -3.94
N THR A 519 11.05 -20.52 -4.06
CA THR A 519 11.87 -20.07 -2.91
C THR A 519 11.02 -19.30 -1.92
N ALA A 520 10.20 -18.35 -2.37
CA ALA A 520 9.28 -17.63 -1.49
C ALA A 520 8.33 -18.57 -0.73
N ALA A 521 7.79 -19.59 -1.41
CA ALA A 521 6.90 -20.57 -0.79
C ALA A 521 7.65 -21.42 0.25
N LYS A 522 8.91 -21.78 0.00
CA LYS A 522 9.74 -22.55 0.94
C LYS A 522 10.16 -21.74 2.16
N THR A 523 10.59 -20.49 1.98
CA THR A 523 11.02 -19.62 3.09
C THR A 523 9.83 -19.06 3.87
N GLY A 524 8.63 -19.07 3.29
CA GLY A 524 7.44 -18.45 3.86
C GLY A 524 7.41 -16.92 3.66
N CYS A 525 8.13 -16.40 2.67
CA CYS A 525 8.05 -14.99 2.29
C CYS A 525 6.72 -14.72 1.60
N ASN A 526 5.77 -14.20 2.38
CA ASN A 526 4.37 -14.10 1.99
C ASN A 526 4.06 -12.96 1.03
N TYR A 527 4.81 -11.86 1.04
CA TYR A 527 4.49 -10.70 0.22
C TYR A 527 5.74 -10.03 -0.35
N PHE A 528 5.86 -10.05 -1.67
CA PHE A 528 7.07 -9.58 -2.36
C PHE A 528 6.78 -9.05 -3.75
N CYS A 529 7.70 -8.24 -4.27
CA CYS A 529 7.75 -7.87 -5.68
C CYS A 529 9.18 -7.92 -6.19
N ILE A 530 9.31 -8.13 -7.49
CA ILE A 530 10.60 -8.11 -8.18
C ILE A 530 10.65 -6.87 -9.07
N ASN A 531 11.70 -6.07 -8.90
CA ASN A 531 11.88 -4.78 -9.55
C ASN A 531 13.03 -4.87 -10.53
N VAL A 532 12.73 -4.59 -11.80
CA VAL A 532 13.71 -4.29 -12.85
C VAL A 532 13.41 -2.89 -13.33
N LYS A 533 14.44 -2.05 -13.50
CA LYS A 533 14.25 -0.68 -13.97
C LYS A 533 13.76 -0.73 -15.42
N ILE A 534 12.62 -0.09 -15.70
CA ILE A 534 12.18 0.14 -17.08
C ILE A 534 12.80 1.43 -17.59
N THR A 535 13.22 1.47 -18.84
CA THR A 535 13.79 2.67 -19.47
C THR A 535 12.70 3.50 -20.13
N ILE A 536 12.67 4.80 -19.85
CA ILE A 536 11.67 5.73 -20.36
C ILE A 536 12.39 6.88 -21.06
N CYS A 537 12.22 7.00 -22.37
CA CYS A 537 12.82 8.09 -23.14
C CYS A 537 12.05 9.40 -22.93
N ASN A 538 12.74 10.48 -22.59
CA ASN A 538 12.13 11.79 -22.41
C ASN A 538 11.89 12.53 -23.74
N GLU A 539 12.54 12.12 -24.83
CA GLU A 539 12.39 12.73 -26.16
C GLU A 539 11.22 12.13 -26.94
N CYS A 540 11.18 10.79 -27.10
CA CYS A 540 10.19 10.12 -27.94
C CYS A 540 9.12 9.36 -27.15
N SER A 541 9.14 9.45 -25.82
CA SER A 541 8.22 8.76 -24.90
C SER A 541 8.21 7.22 -25.01
N HIS A 542 9.20 6.63 -25.68
CA HIS A 542 9.31 5.18 -25.77
C HIS A 542 9.64 4.57 -24.40
N ILE A 543 8.90 3.52 -24.04
CA ILE A 543 9.12 2.74 -22.83
C ILE A 543 9.66 1.36 -23.23
N ASP A 544 10.89 1.08 -22.82
CA ASP A 544 11.52 -0.23 -22.93
C ASP A 544 11.53 -0.89 -21.54
N LYS A 545 11.16 -2.16 -21.44
CA LYS A 545 11.08 -2.84 -20.14
C LYS A 545 12.42 -3.34 -19.62
N ARG A 546 13.48 -3.18 -20.42
CA ARG A 546 14.85 -3.47 -20.02
C ARG A 546 15.48 -2.22 -19.40
N THR A 547 16.44 -2.45 -18.52
CA THR A 547 17.37 -1.41 -18.06
C THR A 547 18.35 -1.11 -19.20
N LEU A 548 18.24 0.03 -19.86
CA LEU A 548 19.10 0.45 -20.96
C LEU A 548 19.72 1.81 -20.64
N HIS A 549 20.88 2.11 -21.24
CA HIS A 549 21.57 3.40 -21.06
C HIS A 549 21.20 4.45 -22.11
N SER A 550 20.50 4.06 -23.17
CA SER A 550 19.99 4.95 -24.21
C SER A 550 18.68 4.40 -24.78
N CYS A 551 17.91 5.26 -25.45
CA CYS A 551 16.63 4.88 -26.01
C CYS A 551 16.80 3.92 -27.20
N SER A 552 16.22 2.72 -27.10
CA SER A 552 16.22 1.70 -28.17
C SER A 552 15.48 2.11 -29.45
N LYS A 553 14.66 3.17 -29.41
CA LYS A 553 13.88 3.66 -30.57
C LYS A 553 14.52 4.84 -31.29
N CYS A 554 15.07 5.81 -30.57
CA CYS A 554 15.59 7.05 -31.16
C CYS A 554 17.08 7.31 -30.87
N GLY A 555 17.74 6.48 -30.06
CA GLY A 555 19.15 6.62 -29.70
C GLY A 555 19.47 7.72 -28.69
N SER A 556 18.47 8.45 -28.17
CA SER A 556 18.69 9.52 -27.18
C SER A 556 19.18 8.98 -25.84
N ASP A 557 20.16 9.67 -25.25
CA ASP A 557 20.65 9.44 -23.88
C ASP A 557 19.81 10.18 -22.82
N ASN A 558 18.85 11.03 -23.24
CA ASN A 558 17.90 11.68 -22.34
C ASN A 558 16.80 10.69 -21.92
N ILE A 559 17.16 9.81 -21.00
CA ILE A 559 16.30 8.78 -20.44
C ILE A 559 16.05 8.99 -18.94
N ASP A 560 14.94 8.43 -18.48
CA ASP A 560 14.56 8.28 -17.08
C ASP A 560 14.28 6.79 -16.83
N TYR A 561 14.23 6.39 -15.55
CA TYR A 561 13.90 5.02 -15.18
C TYR A 561 12.56 4.95 -14.44
N GLY A 562 11.77 3.92 -14.71
CA GLY A 562 10.59 3.58 -13.92
C GLY A 562 10.92 2.43 -12.97
N THR A 563 10.60 2.58 -11.69
CA THR A 563 10.80 1.52 -10.68
C THR A 563 9.87 1.68 -9.49
N ARG A 564 9.87 0.70 -8.59
CA ARG A 564 9.18 0.76 -7.29
C ARG A 564 10.21 0.93 -6.19
N VAL A 565 10.21 2.11 -5.56
CA VAL A 565 11.04 2.31 -4.37
C VAL A 565 10.34 1.68 -3.16
N ILE A 566 9.04 1.94 -2.96
CA ILE A 566 8.36 1.61 -1.67
C ILE A 566 6.94 1.04 -1.83
N GLY A 567 6.39 1.06 -3.04
CA GLY A 567 5.12 0.39 -3.29
C GLY A 567 4.72 0.37 -4.76
N TYR A 568 4.63 1.53 -5.39
CA TYR A 568 4.06 1.66 -6.73
C TYR A 568 5.09 2.12 -7.77
N LEU A 569 4.81 1.82 -9.04
CA LEU A 569 5.69 2.11 -10.17
C LEU A 569 5.62 3.61 -10.50
N LYS A 570 6.75 4.31 -10.39
CA LYS A 570 6.87 5.73 -10.74
C LYS A 570 8.21 5.97 -11.45
N ARG A 571 8.29 7.08 -12.20
CA ARG A 571 9.57 7.63 -12.67
C ARG A 571 10.47 7.96 -11.49
N VAL A 572 11.76 7.63 -11.59
CA VAL A 572 12.77 7.93 -10.56
C VAL A 572 12.82 9.45 -10.34
N SER A 573 12.81 10.22 -11.42
CA SER A 573 12.81 11.70 -11.40
C SER A 573 11.62 12.33 -10.64
N ALA A 574 10.53 11.58 -10.47
CA ALA A 574 9.31 12.05 -9.82
C ALA A 574 9.22 11.71 -8.33
N PHE A 575 10.17 10.94 -7.77
CA PHE A 575 10.32 10.83 -6.32
C PHE A 575 10.96 12.10 -5.75
N SER A 576 10.89 12.29 -4.42
CA SER A 576 11.62 13.37 -3.76
C SER A 576 13.12 13.25 -4.00
N SER A 577 13.84 14.37 -3.92
CA SER A 577 15.29 14.40 -4.12
C SER A 577 16.03 13.48 -3.13
N ALA A 578 15.53 13.34 -1.90
CA ALA A 578 16.08 12.40 -0.92
C ALA A 578 15.88 10.93 -1.34
N ARG A 579 14.71 10.59 -1.90
CA ARG A 579 14.42 9.24 -2.40
C ARG A 579 15.14 8.92 -3.71
N GLN A 580 15.44 9.92 -4.54
CA GLN A 580 16.34 9.75 -5.69
C GLN A 580 17.75 9.34 -5.23
N LYS A 581 18.27 9.96 -4.15
CA LYS A 581 19.57 9.60 -3.57
C LYS A 581 19.55 8.20 -2.98
N GLU A 582 18.57 7.86 -2.14
CA GLU A 582 18.45 6.50 -1.58
C GLU A 582 18.29 5.45 -2.69
N HIS A 583 17.47 5.72 -3.71
CA HIS A 583 17.34 4.84 -4.87
C HIS A 583 18.68 4.60 -5.58
N SER A 584 19.55 5.61 -5.70
CA SER A 584 20.86 5.48 -6.35
C SER A 584 21.84 4.58 -5.61
N LEU A 585 21.60 4.33 -4.32
CA LEU A 585 22.41 3.44 -3.48
C LEU A 585 21.91 2.00 -3.49
N ARG A 586 20.70 1.74 -4.00
CA ARG A 586 20.11 0.40 -3.94
C ARG A 586 20.92 -0.62 -4.72
N PHE A 587 21.17 -1.76 -4.11
CA PHE A 587 21.76 -2.89 -4.81
C PHE A 587 20.75 -3.57 -5.76
N TYR A 588 21.17 -3.73 -7.03
CA TYR A 588 20.46 -4.45 -8.08
C TYR A 588 21.24 -5.73 -8.42
N HIS A 589 20.65 -6.89 -8.13
CA HIS A 589 21.31 -8.19 -8.31
C HIS A 589 21.56 -8.47 -9.79
N ARG A 590 22.79 -8.85 -10.15
CA ARG A 590 23.18 -9.19 -11.53
C ARG A 590 22.88 -10.65 -11.90
N GLU A 591 22.90 -11.55 -10.94
CA GLU A 591 22.63 -12.98 -11.13
C GLU A 591 21.45 -13.40 -10.25
N ALA A 592 20.67 -14.39 -10.70
CA ALA A 592 19.68 -15.03 -9.84
C ALA A 592 20.41 -15.95 -8.84
N ALA A 593 19.96 -15.95 -7.58
CA ALA A 593 20.50 -16.80 -6.52
C ALA A 593 20.41 -18.30 -6.83
#